data_AF-A0A0G0HF09-F1
#
_entry.id   AF-A0A0G0HF09-F1
#
_cell.length_a   1.000
_cell.length_b   1.000
_cell.length_c   1.000
_cell.angle_alpha   90.00
_cell.angle_beta   90.00
_cell.angle_gamma   90.00
#
_symmetry.space_group_name_H-M   'P 1'
#
loop_
_entity.id
_entity.type
_entity.pdbx_description
1 polymer ?
#
loop_
_entity_poly.entity_id
_entity_poly.type
_entity_poly.pdbx_seq_one_letter_code
_entity_poly.pdbx_strand_id
1 'polypeptide(L)'
;MGRTPNSQKSIPNGHAETSGKLAAVNLAMEQIEKQYGRGSIMRFGDVSQKFDISVISTGCLPLDLALGVGGVPRGRIIEIYGPEASGKTTICLSIIAQAQKHGGVAAFIDAEHALDPLWAQKLGIKLDDLLISQPDTGEQALEIAE
;
A
#
# COMPACT_ATOMS: atom_id res chain seq x y z
N MET A 1 -6.24 61.24 46.37
CA MET A 1 -6.75 60.27 45.35
C MET A 1 -6.13 58.91 45.61
N GLY A 2 -6.91 57.98 46.17
CA GLY A 2 -6.45 56.64 46.54
C GLY A 2 -6.32 55.71 45.33
N ARG A 3 -5.29 54.85 45.34
CA ARG A 3 -5.14 53.72 44.43
C ARG A 3 -5.97 52.55 44.98
N THR A 4 -6.95 52.07 44.23
CA THR A 4 -7.57 50.77 44.43
C THR A 4 -6.65 49.66 43.87
N PRO A 5 -6.45 48.53 44.57
CA PRO A 5 -5.79 47.37 44.00
C PRO A 5 -6.81 46.52 43.21
N ASN A 6 -6.48 46.23 41.95
CA ASN A 6 -7.27 45.34 41.10
C ASN A 6 -7.02 43.88 41.52
N SER A 7 -8.10 43.11 41.64
CA SER A 7 -8.11 41.74 42.16
C SER A 7 -7.40 40.76 41.23
N GLN A 8 -6.51 39.95 41.79
CA GLN A 8 -5.96 38.76 41.13
C GLN A 8 -7.09 37.73 40.95
N LYS A 9 -7.50 37.49 39.70
CA LYS A 9 -8.16 36.23 39.32
C LYS A 9 -7.06 35.20 39.07
N SER A 10 -6.99 34.19 39.93
CA SER A 10 -6.18 32.99 39.74
C SER A 10 -6.71 32.19 38.54
N ILE A 11 -5.87 31.95 37.55
CA ILE A 11 -6.14 31.04 36.44
C ILE A 11 -5.90 29.61 36.97
N PRO A 12 -6.86 28.67 36.86
CA PRO A 12 -6.66 27.30 37.33
C PRO A 12 -5.69 26.51 36.43
N ASN A 13 -4.75 25.81 37.07
CA ASN A 13 -3.70 24.98 36.48
C ASN A 13 -4.25 23.84 35.60
N GLY A 14 -3.94 23.87 34.29
CA GLY A 14 -4.34 22.87 33.27
C GLY A 14 -3.48 21.60 33.17
N HIS A 15 -2.92 21.10 34.27
CA HIS A 15 -1.99 19.94 34.23
C HIS A 15 -2.60 18.58 34.64
N ALA A 16 -3.81 18.54 35.22
CA ALA A 16 -4.41 17.29 35.70
C ALA A 16 -5.27 16.54 34.65
N GLU A 17 -5.94 17.26 33.73
CA GLU A 17 -6.86 16.63 32.76
C GLU A 17 -6.16 15.83 31.64
N THR A 18 -4.91 16.19 31.32
CA THR A 18 -4.13 15.57 30.24
C THR A 18 -3.77 14.11 30.54
N SER A 19 -3.59 13.76 31.83
CA SER A 19 -3.17 12.42 32.25
C SER A 19 -4.27 11.37 32.11
N GLY A 20 -5.50 11.68 32.57
CA GLY A 20 -6.64 10.77 32.48
C GLY A 20 -7.07 10.49 31.03
N LYS A 21 -7.00 11.51 30.17
CA LYS A 21 -7.30 11.36 28.75
C LYS A 21 -6.29 10.46 28.04
N LEU A 22 -5.00 10.56 28.39
CA LEU A 22 -3.95 9.71 27.82
C LEU A 22 -4.09 8.24 28.27
N ALA A 23 -4.44 8.01 29.54
CA ALA A 23 -4.69 6.67 30.07
C ALA A 23 -5.88 5.98 29.37
N ALA A 24 -6.98 6.71 29.15
CA ALA A 24 -8.13 6.19 28.42
C ALA A 24 -7.80 5.85 26.96
N VAL A 25 -6.98 6.68 26.31
CA VAL A 25 -6.50 6.41 24.93
C VAL A 25 -5.66 5.13 24.89
N ASN A 26 -4.73 4.94 25.84
CA ASN A 26 -3.88 3.76 25.86
C ASN A 26 -4.69 2.48 26.14
N LEU A 27 -5.66 2.53 27.06
CA LEU A 27 -6.56 1.40 27.33
C LEU A 27 -7.38 1.02 26.09
N ALA A 28 -7.90 2.01 25.35
CA ALA A 28 -8.62 1.77 24.11
C ALA A 28 -7.72 1.13 23.04
N MET A 29 -6.46 1.59 22.93
CA MET A 29 -5.49 0.99 22.02
C MET A 29 -5.20 -0.49 22.39
N GLU A 30 -5.01 -0.80 23.67
CA GLU A 30 -4.81 -2.18 24.16
C GLU A 30 -6.01 -3.08 23.88
N GLN A 31 -7.23 -2.57 24.06
CA GLN A 31 -8.46 -3.32 23.76
C GLN A 31 -8.56 -3.67 22.27
N ILE A 32 -8.19 -2.73 21.39
CA ILE A 32 -8.19 -2.94 19.94
C ILE A 32 -7.11 -3.98 19.57
N GLU A 33 -5.89 -3.89 20.10
CA GLU A 33 -4.85 -4.91 19.84
C GLU A 33 -5.24 -6.31 20.35
N LYS A 34 -5.91 -6.40 21.50
CA LYS A 34 -6.38 -7.69 22.03
C LYS A 34 -7.46 -8.33 21.17
N GLN A 35 -8.32 -7.53 20.53
CA GLN A 35 -9.41 -8.01 19.68
C GLN A 35 -8.95 -8.33 18.25
N TYR A 36 -8.06 -7.52 17.68
CA TYR A 36 -7.73 -7.56 16.25
C TYR A 36 -6.27 -7.94 15.95
N GLY A 37 -5.46 -8.19 16.99
CA GLY A 37 -4.07 -8.59 16.88
C GLY A 37 -3.08 -7.42 17.04
N ARG A 38 -1.82 -7.76 17.34
CA ARG A 38 -0.74 -6.78 17.52
C ARG A 38 -0.55 -5.94 16.25
N GLY A 39 -0.46 -4.62 16.39
CA GLY A 39 -0.28 -3.70 15.26
C GLY A 39 -1.58 -3.30 14.54
N SER A 40 -2.75 -3.71 15.04
CA SER A 40 -4.05 -3.27 14.54
C SER A 40 -4.32 -1.77 14.79
N ILE A 41 -3.61 -1.16 15.74
CA ILE A 41 -3.64 0.28 16.00
C ILE A 41 -2.27 0.74 16.51
N MET A 42 -1.76 1.85 15.97
CA MET A 42 -0.47 2.43 16.34
C MET A 42 -0.52 3.95 16.14
N ARG A 43 0.32 4.68 16.87
CA ARG A 43 0.47 6.11 16.57
C ARG A 43 1.28 6.24 15.29
N PHE A 44 0.86 7.14 14.40
CA PHE A 44 1.52 7.36 13.12
C PHE A 44 3.01 7.72 13.25
N GLY A 45 3.41 8.41 14.33
CA GLY A 45 4.81 8.75 14.61
C GLY A 45 5.63 7.61 15.24
N ASP A 46 4.98 6.59 15.81
CA ASP A 46 5.66 5.40 16.33
C ASP A 46 6.09 4.46 15.19
N VAL A 47 5.61 4.73 13.97
CA VAL A 47 6.11 4.19 12.69
C VAL A 47 7.48 4.80 12.36
N SER A 48 8.41 4.72 13.31
CA SER A 48 9.83 5.05 13.12
C SER A 48 10.59 3.93 12.43
N GLN A 49 9.99 2.74 12.33
CA GLN A 49 10.41 1.75 11.35
C GLN A 49 9.90 2.22 10.00
N LYS A 50 10.82 2.67 9.14
CA LYS A 50 10.62 2.57 7.70
C LYS A 50 10.05 1.18 7.47
N PHE A 51 8.78 1.07 7.09
CA PHE A 51 8.31 -0.20 6.56
C PHE A 51 9.31 -0.54 5.46
N ASP A 52 10.05 -1.62 5.61
CA ASP A 52 10.82 -2.19 4.51
C ASP A 52 9.77 -2.67 3.51
N ILE A 53 9.28 -1.73 2.71
CA ILE A 53 8.31 -1.99 1.66
C ILE A 53 9.09 -2.75 0.61
N SER A 54 8.88 -4.05 0.58
CA SER A 54 9.39 -4.87 -0.50
C SER A 54 8.74 -4.42 -1.81
N VAL A 55 9.55 -4.22 -2.84
CA VAL A 55 9.12 -3.70 -4.14
C VAL A 55 9.42 -4.70 -5.26
N ILE A 56 8.74 -4.53 -6.38
CA ILE A 56 9.06 -5.18 -7.66
C ILE A 56 9.38 -4.06 -8.65
N SER A 57 10.56 -4.09 -9.27
CA SER A 57 10.90 -3.13 -10.32
C SER A 57 9.87 -3.19 -11.45
N THR A 58 9.55 -2.05 -12.04
CA THR A 58 8.70 -1.98 -13.24
C THR A 58 9.42 -2.42 -14.51
N GLY A 59 10.75 -2.60 -14.45
CA GLY A 59 11.62 -2.78 -15.61
C GLY A 59 11.93 -1.48 -16.36
N CYS A 60 11.35 -0.35 -15.92
CA CYS A 60 11.58 0.98 -16.46
C CYS A 60 12.24 1.86 -15.38
N LEU A 61 13.55 2.05 -15.46
CA LEU A 61 14.32 2.81 -14.46
C LEU A 61 13.75 4.22 -14.20
N PRO A 62 13.37 5.03 -15.21
CA PRO A 62 12.74 6.32 -14.96
C PRO A 62 11.45 6.22 -14.12
N LEU A 63 10.64 5.19 -14.34
CA LEU A 63 9.39 4.96 -13.60
C LEU A 63 9.68 4.52 -12.16
N ASP A 64 10.62 3.60 -11.96
CA ASP A 64 11.04 3.14 -10.63
C ASP A 64 11.56 4.30 -9.77
N LEU A 65 12.32 5.22 -10.37
CA LEU A 65 12.77 6.45 -9.74
C LEU A 65 11.60 7.40 -9.43
N ALA A 66 10.68 7.58 -10.36
CA ALA A 66 9.52 8.45 -10.18
C ALA A 66 8.57 7.95 -9.07
N LEU A 67 8.46 6.63 -8.87
CA LEU A 67 7.70 6.03 -7.78
C LEU A 67 8.33 6.26 -6.39
N GLY A 68 9.60 6.69 -6.33
CA GLY A 68 10.30 7.07 -5.10
C GLY A 68 10.69 5.91 -4.18
N VAL A 69 10.07 4.73 -4.36
CA VAL A 69 10.36 3.50 -3.61
C VAL A 69 11.12 2.46 -4.44
N GLY A 70 11.43 2.75 -5.71
CA GLY A 70 12.22 1.89 -6.59
C GLY A 70 11.42 0.81 -7.34
N GLY A 71 10.09 0.89 -7.36
CA GLY A 71 9.22 -0.05 -8.06
C GLY A 71 7.79 -0.06 -7.51
N VAL A 72 7.00 -1.05 -7.91
CA VAL A 72 5.65 -1.25 -7.35
C VAL A 72 5.74 -1.92 -5.97
N PRO A 73 5.06 -1.40 -4.93
CA PRO A 73 5.11 -1.97 -3.58
C PRO A 73 4.28 -3.25 -3.47
N ARG A 74 4.84 -4.28 -2.84
CA ARG A 74 4.13 -5.54 -2.56
C ARG A 74 3.06 -5.34 -1.47
N GLY A 75 2.02 -6.18 -1.52
CA GLY A 75 0.90 -6.13 -0.56
C GLY A 75 0.01 -4.88 -0.72
N ARG A 76 0.02 -4.27 -1.91
CA ARG A 76 -0.77 -3.09 -2.26
C ARG A 76 -1.40 -3.29 -3.63
N ILE A 77 -2.58 -2.70 -3.83
CA ILE A 77 -3.22 -2.61 -5.13
C ILE A 77 -2.60 -1.44 -5.89
N ILE A 78 -2.27 -1.66 -7.15
CA ILE A 78 -1.69 -0.67 -8.05
C ILE A 78 -2.58 -0.56 -9.28
N GLU A 79 -2.96 0.65 -9.64
CA GLU A 79 -3.75 0.93 -10.84
C GLU A 79 -2.88 1.60 -11.91
N ILE A 80 -2.90 1.04 -13.12
CA ILE A 80 -2.25 1.61 -14.30
C ILE A 80 -3.34 1.89 -15.33
N TYR A 81 -3.68 3.15 -15.53
CA TYR A 81 -4.75 3.58 -16.43
C TYR A 81 -4.23 4.51 -17.54
N GLY A 82 -5.02 4.67 -18.60
CA GLY A 82 -4.68 5.52 -19.73
C GLY A 82 -5.29 5.05 -21.06
N PRO A 83 -5.07 5.81 -22.15
CA PRO A 83 -5.63 5.51 -23.46
C PRO A 83 -5.30 4.10 -23.98
N GLU A 84 -6.11 3.58 -24.90
CA GLU A 84 -5.76 2.38 -25.66
C GLU A 84 -4.38 2.56 -26.34
N ALA A 85 -3.61 1.49 -26.44
CA ALA A 85 -2.25 1.49 -26.98
C ALA A 85 -1.21 2.38 -26.26
N SER A 86 -1.52 2.94 -25.08
CA SER A 86 -0.55 3.73 -24.29
C SER A 86 0.57 2.90 -23.63
N GLY A 87 0.51 1.57 -23.72
CA GLY A 87 1.51 0.66 -23.15
C GLY A 87 1.18 0.09 -21.77
N LYS A 88 -0.07 0.24 -21.27
CA LYS A 88 -0.51 -0.31 -19.97
C LYS A 88 -0.15 -1.79 -19.81
N THR A 89 -0.62 -2.62 -20.73
CA THR A 89 -0.38 -4.06 -20.72
C THR A 89 1.12 -4.38 -20.81
N THR A 90 1.87 -3.62 -21.61
CA THR A 90 3.34 -3.76 -21.70
C THR A 90 4.03 -3.51 -20.36
N ILE A 91 3.62 -2.49 -19.60
CA ILE A 91 4.16 -2.22 -18.26
C ILE A 91 3.77 -3.35 -17.30
N CYS A 92 2.51 -3.81 -17.32
CA CYS A 92 2.08 -4.95 -16.50
C CYS A 92 2.90 -6.21 -16.77
N LEU A 93 3.10 -6.56 -18.05
CA LEU A 93 3.92 -7.71 -18.46
C LEU A 93 5.40 -7.53 -18.08
N SER A 94 5.93 -6.30 -18.16
CA SER A 94 7.29 -5.99 -17.69
C SER A 94 7.44 -6.22 -16.18
N ILE A 95 6.47 -5.78 -15.37
CA ILE A 95 6.44 -6.03 -13.91
C ILE A 95 6.41 -7.54 -13.63
N ILE A 96 5.59 -8.31 -14.37
CA ILE A 96 5.54 -9.77 -14.27
C ILE A 96 6.90 -10.40 -14.58
N ALA A 97 7.55 -9.98 -15.66
CA ALA A 97 8.88 -10.46 -16.02
C ALA A 97 9.91 -10.15 -14.91
N GLN A 98 9.87 -8.94 -14.31
CA GLN A 98 10.72 -8.60 -13.16
C GLN A 98 10.41 -9.46 -11.93
N ALA A 99 9.14 -9.75 -11.65
CA ALA A 99 8.75 -10.63 -10.55
C ALA A 99 9.32 -12.05 -10.74
N GLN A 100 9.14 -12.64 -11.93
CA GLN A 100 9.67 -13.97 -12.27
C GLN A 100 11.20 -14.01 -12.25
N LYS A 101 11.87 -12.95 -12.70
CA LYS A 101 13.35 -12.84 -12.68
C LYS A 101 13.92 -12.95 -11.27
N HIS A 102 13.19 -12.50 -10.26
CA HIS A 102 13.57 -12.59 -8.85
C HIS A 102 12.98 -13.82 -8.14
N GLY A 103 12.58 -14.85 -8.90
CA GLY A 103 12.07 -16.12 -8.38
C GLY A 103 10.63 -16.07 -7.87
N GLY A 104 9.89 -15.00 -8.15
CA GLY A 104 8.47 -14.90 -7.83
C GLY A 104 7.60 -15.67 -8.82
N VAL A 105 6.38 -16.00 -8.40
CA VAL A 105 5.31 -16.52 -9.25
C VAL A 105 4.36 -15.36 -9.59
N ALA A 106 3.82 -15.37 -10.80
CA ALA A 106 2.87 -14.38 -11.26
C ALA A 106 1.62 -15.06 -11.84
N ALA A 107 0.49 -14.39 -11.69
CA ALA A 107 -0.76 -14.73 -12.34
C ALA A 107 -1.22 -13.56 -13.21
N PHE A 108 -1.83 -13.86 -14.35
CA PHE A 108 -2.40 -12.89 -15.27
C PHE A 108 -3.88 -13.22 -15.50
N ILE A 109 -4.74 -12.27 -15.14
CA ILE A 109 -6.19 -12.36 -15.37
C ILE A 109 -6.51 -11.59 -16.64
N ASP A 110 -6.66 -12.31 -17.76
CA ASP A 110 -6.89 -11.76 -19.09
C ASP A 110 -8.39 -11.60 -19.35
N ALA A 111 -8.99 -10.56 -18.77
CA ALA A 111 -10.40 -10.23 -19.01
C ALA A 111 -10.68 -9.68 -20.42
N GLU A 112 -9.65 -9.27 -21.17
CA GLU A 112 -9.78 -8.75 -22.54
C GLU A 112 -9.55 -9.83 -23.62
N HIS A 113 -9.15 -11.03 -23.22
CA HIS A 113 -8.76 -12.13 -24.13
C HIS A 113 -7.75 -11.68 -25.21
N ALA A 114 -6.83 -10.78 -24.85
CA ALA A 114 -5.97 -10.06 -25.80
C ALA A 114 -4.47 -10.29 -25.55
N LEU A 115 -4.09 -11.17 -24.62
CA LEU A 115 -2.69 -11.45 -24.35
C LEU A 115 -2.02 -12.15 -25.56
N ASP A 116 -0.96 -11.54 -26.08
CA ASP A 116 -0.06 -12.17 -27.06
C ASP A 116 1.10 -12.89 -26.33
N PRO A 117 1.15 -14.24 -26.35
CA PRO A 117 2.21 -15.00 -25.70
C PRO A 117 3.60 -14.73 -26.28
N LEU A 118 3.71 -14.49 -27.59
CA LEU A 118 5.00 -14.20 -28.24
C LEU A 118 5.53 -12.84 -27.79
N TRP A 119 4.65 -11.85 -27.63
CA TRP A 119 5.04 -10.55 -27.06
C TRP A 119 5.46 -10.66 -25.60
N ALA A 120 4.68 -11.38 -24.78
CA ALA A 120 5.01 -11.65 -23.38
C ALA A 120 6.40 -12.30 -23.23
N GLN A 121 6.71 -13.31 -24.04
CA GLN A 121 8.02 -13.97 -24.03
C GLN A 121 9.16 -13.02 -24.42
N LYS A 122 8.95 -12.14 -25.40
CA LYS A 122 9.95 -11.10 -25.79
C LYS A 122 10.23 -10.11 -24.66
N LEU A 123 9.25 -9.83 -23.80
CA LEU A 123 9.44 -9.00 -22.61
C LEU A 123 10.17 -9.74 -21.47
N GLY A 124 10.46 -11.03 -21.63
CA GLY A 124 11.20 -11.83 -20.67
C GLY A 124 10.32 -12.63 -19.70
N ILE A 125 9.02 -12.76 -19.98
CA ILE A 125 8.13 -13.64 -19.22
C ILE A 125 8.44 -15.10 -19.55
N LYS A 126 8.55 -15.92 -18.51
CA LYS A 126 8.59 -17.38 -18.60
C LYS A 126 7.16 -17.88 -18.66
N LEU A 127 6.68 -18.20 -19.86
CA LEU A 127 5.28 -18.59 -20.10
C LEU A 127 4.91 -19.88 -19.37
N ASP A 128 5.83 -20.86 -19.31
CA ASP A 128 5.59 -22.14 -18.62
C ASP A 128 5.32 -21.97 -17.11
N ASP A 129 5.81 -20.88 -16.53
CA ASP A 129 5.67 -20.55 -15.10
C ASP A 129 4.60 -19.46 -14.85
N LEU A 130 3.88 -19.00 -15.87
CA LEU A 130 2.86 -17.96 -15.75
C LEU A 130 1.48 -18.60 -15.57
N LEU A 131 0.82 -18.30 -14.44
CA LEU A 131 -0.58 -18.68 -14.25
C LEU A 131 -1.46 -17.75 -15.07
N ILE A 132 -2.41 -18.29 -15.83
CA ILE A 132 -3.34 -17.50 -16.64
C ILE A 132 -4.79 -17.89 -16.33
N SER A 133 -5.65 -16.89 -16.27
CA SER A 133 -7.09 -17.07 -16.22
C SER A 133 -7.77 -16.17 -17.24
N GLN A 134 -8.81 -16.67 -17.90
CA GLN A 134 -9.62 -15.97 -18.88
C GLN A 134 -11.08 -16.04 -18.40
N PRO A 135 -11.49 -15.16 -17.48
CA PRO A 135 -12.80 -15.21 -16.86
C PRO A 135 -13.89 -14.68 -17.81
N ASP A 136 -15.11 -15.18 -17.65
CA ASP A 136 -16.29 -14.76 -18.40
C ASP A 136 -16.91 -13.46 -17.84
N THR A 137 -16.73 -13.19 -16.53
CA THR A 137 -17.27 -12.00 -15.85
C THR A 137 -16.27 -11.34 -14.91
N GLY A 138 -16.52 -10.07 -14.57
CA GLY A 138 -15.69 -9.33 -13.62
C GLY A 138 -15.74 -9.90 -12.19
N GLU A 139 -16.88 -10.42 -11.76
CA GLU A 139 -17.04 -11.08 -10.46
C GLU A 139 -16.16 -12.33 -10.38
N GLN A 140 -16.19 -13.16 -11.43
CA GLN A 140 -15.33 -14.34 -11.51
C GLN A 140 -13.84 -13.95 -11.51
N ALA A 141 -13.49 -12.87 -12.21
CA ALA A 141 -12.12 -12.34 -12.22
C ALA A 141 -11.64 -11.96 -10.81
N LEU A 142 -12.53 -11.36 -10.01
CA LEU A 142 -12.23 -10.96 -8.64
C LEU A 142 -12.13 -12.16 -7.69
N GLU A 143 -13.06 -13.12 -7.78
CA GLU A 143 -13.02 -14.36 -6.99
C GLU A 143 -11.74 -15.17 -7.23
N ILE A 144 -11.19 -15.15 -8.45
CA ILE A 144 -9.91 -15.80 -8.77
C ILE A 144 -8.71 -15.04 -8.17
N ALA A 145 -8.84 -13.72 -7.98
CA ALA A 145 -7.76 -12.87 -7.49
C ALA A 145 -7.64 -12.83 -5.96
N GLU A 146 -8.69 -13.22 -5.24
CA GLU A 146 -8.73 -13.35 -3.77
C GLU A 146 -8.07 -14.64 -3.24
#